data_AF-S7NJF9-F1
#
_entry.id   AF-S7NJF9-F1
#
_cell.length_a   1.000
_cell.length_b   1.000
_cell.length_c   1.000
_cell.angle_alpha   90.00
_cell.angle_beta   90.00
_cell.angle_gamma   90.00
#
_symmetry.space_group_name_H-M   'P 1'
#
loop_
_entity.id
_entity.type
_entity.pdbx_description
1 polymer ?
#
loop_
_entity_poly.entity_id
_entity_poly.type
_entity_poly.pdbx_seq_one_letter_code
_entity_poly.pdbx_strand_id
1 'polypeptide(L)'
;MHEPTGGTEYRQPCARPLQPIQVSRGPAKAHISALAGAEEEEGASSSPWNPTPAPVSSPSLLLPIPAIVFIAVGIYLLLLGLVLLTRHCLLAQGCCTDCSSPCRKQGASRPQDCCWTCAEACDFPLPSPAHYLDACCPQPTEAALTGTMTYQYPALTPEQKKELSDIAHRIVAPGKGILAADESTGSIAKRLQSIGTENTEENRRFYRQLLLTADDRVNPCIGGVILFHETLYQKTDDGRPFPQVIKSKGGVVGIKVDKGVVPLAGTNGETTTQGLDGLSERCAQYKKDGADFAKWRCVLKIGEHTPSALAIMENANVLARYASICQQNGIVPIVEPEILPDGDHDLKRCQYVTEKVLAAVYKALSDHHIYLEGTLLKPNMVTPGHACTQKFSNEEIAMATVTALRRTVPPAVPGITFLSGGQSEEEASINLNAINKCPLLKPWALTFSYGRALQASALKAWGGKKENLKTAQEEYIKRALANSLACQGKYTPSGQTGAAASQSLFISNHAY
;
A
#
# COMPACT_ATOMS: atom_id res chain seq x y z
N MET A 1 67.29 3.85 -40.34
CA MET A 1 67.91 4.55 -39.20
C MET A 1 67.72 3.63 -38.00
N HIS A 2 68.47 2.52 -37.82
CA HIS A 2 69.93 2.36 -37.55
C HIS A 2 70.37 3.26 -36.39
N GLU A 3 70.82 2.80 -35.22
CA GLU A 3 71.63 1.63 -34.83
C GLU A 3 71.41 1.18 -33.37
N PRO A 4 71.76 -0.08 -33.05
CA PRO A 4 72.46 -0.48 -31.83
C PRO A 4 73.80 -1.21 -32.16
N THR A 5 74.78 -1.23 -31.24
CA THR A 5 76.00 -2.10 -31.31
C THR A 5 76.45 -2.45 -29.88
N GLY A 6 76.97 -3.62 -29.49
CA GLY A 6 77.30 -4.94 -30.09
C GLY A 6 77.33 -5.99 -28.95
N GLY A 7 77.13 -7.31 -29.16
CA GLY A 7 78.11 -8.32 -29.63
C GLY A 7 79.06 -8.74 -28.47
N THR A 8 79.16 -9.97 -27.96
CA THR A 8 79.50 -11.28 -28.60
C THR A 8 79.16 -12.47 -27.66
N GLU A 9 78.46 -13.51 -28.14
CA GLU A 9 78.90 -14.90 -28.53
C GLU A 9 79.15 -15.93 -27.41
N TYR A 10 78.44 -17.09 -27.44
CA TYR A 10 78.97 -18.37 -27.96
C TYR A 10 77.94 -19.55 -27.93
N ARG A 11 77.89 -20.29 -29.07
CA ARG A 11 77.47 -21.69 -29.35
C ARG A 11 76.00 -22.10 -29.66
N GLN A 12 75.82 -22.43 -30.95
CA GLN A 12 74.82 -23.24 -31.70
C GLN A 12 74.93 -24.77 -31.46
N PRO A 13 74.17 -25.69 -32.15
CA PRO A 13 73.06 -25.55 -33.12
C PRO A 13 71.80 -26.43 -32.88
N CYS A 14 70.80 -26.17 -33.74
CA CYS A 14 69.44 -26.72 -33.93
C CYS A 14 69.26 -28.24 -34.13
N ALA A 15 68.07 -28.75 -33.74
CA ALA A 15 67.14 -29.51 -34.61
C ALA A 15 65.76 -29.76 -33.92
N ARG A 16 64.67 -29.56 -34.67
CA ARG A 16 63.27 -30.02 -34.43
C ARG A 16 63.14 -31.56 -34.65
N PRO A 17 61.97 -32.26 -34.58
CA PRO A 17 60.59 -31.90 -34.18
C PRO A 17 59.86 -32.90 -33.22
N LEU A 18 58.63 -32.52 -32.84
CA LEU A 18 57.44 -33.23 -32.30
C LEU A 18 57.38 -34.78 -32.17
N GLN A 19 56.98 -35.19 -30.93
CA GLN A 19 56.27 -36.41 -30.44
C GLN A 19 56.91 -37.81 -30.68
N PRO A 20 56.52 -38.92 -29.97
CA PRO A 20 55.59 -39.16 -28.84
C PRO A 20 56.20 -40.05 -27.70
N ILE A 21 55.43 -40.43 -26.66
CA ILE A 21 55.24 -41.84 -26.18
C ILE A 21 54.61 -41.93 -24.75
N GLN A 22 53.63 -42.82 -24.72
CA GLN A 22 52.85 -43.53 -23.70
C GLN A 22 53.39 -43.74 -22.27
N VAL A 23 52.42 -43.78 -21.34
CA VAL A 23 52.30 -44.85 -20.33
C VAL A 23 50.85 -45.35 -20.28
N SER A 24 50.69 -46.66 -20.44
CA SER A 24 49.46 -47.48 -20.30
C SER A 24 49.23 -47.90 -18.83
N ARG A 25 48.11 -48.41 -18.31
CA ARG A 25 47.07 -49.29 -18.85
C ARG A 25 45.96 -49.45 -17.78
N GLY A 26 44.72 -49.66 -18.21
CA GLY A 26 43.65 -50.30 -17.41
C GLY A 26 42.23 -49.82 -17.74
N PRO A 27 41.51 -50.44 -18.70
CA PRO A 27 40.12 -50.13 -18.99
C PRO A 27 39.16 -51.24 -18.54
N ALA A 28 37.92 -50.87 -18.17
CA ALA A 28 36.80 -51.79 -18.06
C ALA A 28 35.68 -51.36 -19.04
N LYS A 29 35.45 -52.18 -20.06
CA LYS A 29 34.25 -52.25 -20.91
C LYS A 29 33.89 -53.74 -20.98
N ALA A 30 32.72 -54.12 -20.48
CA ALA A 30 31.45 -54.29 -21.21
C ALA A 30 31.29 -55.71 -21.76
N HIS A 31 30.16 -56.38 -21.48
CA HIS A 31 29.57 -57.34 -22.40
C HIS A 31 28.06 -57.50 -22.17
N ILE A 32 27.38 -57.68 -23.30
CA ILE A 32 25.94 -57.72 -23.58
C ILE A 32 25.59 -59.16 -24.01
N SER A 33 24.42 -59.65 -23.56
CA SER A 33 23.45 -60.54 -24.24
C SER A 33 23.75 -62.02 -24.60
N ALA A 34 22.93 -62.90 -23.99
CA ALA A 34 22.01 -63.91 -24.56
C ALA A 34 22.45 -65.30 -25.11
N LEU A 35 21.60 -66.29 -24.71
CA LEU A 35 20.90 -67.36 -25.48
C LEU A 35 21.17 -68.86 -25.14
N ALA A 36 20.03 -69.58 -25.07
CA ALA A 36 19.74 -71.02 -25.20
C ALA A 36 20.12 -71.96 -24.02
N GLY A 37 19.34 -72.96 -23.59
CA GLY A 37 18.04 -73.55 -24.02
C GLY A 37 17.86 -74.95 -23.37
N ALA A 38 16.62 -75.46 -23.33
CA ALA A 38 16.16 -76.83 -22.95
C ALA A 38 16.28 -77.25 -21.45
N GLU A 39 15.37 -77.97 -20.79
CA GLU A 39 14.22 -78.83 -21.16
C GLU A 39 13.34 -79.10 -19.89
N GLU A 40 12.05 -79.42 -20.13
CA GLU A 40 10.98 -80.16 -19.37
C GLU A 40 11.11 -80.44 -17.85
N GLU A 41 10.07 -80.40 -17.00
CA GLU A 41 8.82 -81.21 -17.03
C GLU A 41 7.76 -80.72 -15.98
N GLU A 42 6.57 -81.32 -16.04
CA GLU A 42 5.23 -80.96 -15.53
C GLU A 42 4.98 -80.77 -14.00
N GLY A 43 3.86 -80.10 -13.66
CA GLY A 43 3.20 -80.26 -12.36
C GLY A 43 2.13 -79.20 -12.01
N ALA A 44 0.86 -79.55 -12.20
CA ALA A 44 -0.35 -78.72 -11.99
C ALA A 44 -0.58 -78.19 -10.55
N SER A 45 -1.25 -77.02 -10.42
CA SER A 45 -2.34 -76.80 -9.45
C SER A 45 -2.93 -75.38 -9.50
N SER A 46 -4.25 -75.33 -9.45
CA SER A 46 -5.23 -74.25 -9.45
C SER A 46 -5.11 -73.16 -8.36
N SER A 47 -5.28 -71.88 -8.73
CA SER A 47 -6.48 -71.06 -8.40
C SER A 47 -6.21 -69.54 -8.41
N PRO A 48 -7.21 -68.68 -8.76
CA PRO A 48 -7.01 -67.29 -9.13
C PRO A 48 -7.71 -66.29 -8.18
N TRP A 49 -7.04 -65.24 -7.67
CA TRP A 49 -7.74 -64.07 -7.13
C TRP A 49 -6.95 -62.76 -7.37
N ASN A 50 -7.39 -62.03 -8.40
CA ASN A 50 -7.18 -60.60 -8.60
C ASN A 50 -8.37 -59.86 -7.94
N PRO A 51 -8.18 -58.83 -7.09
CA PRO A 51 -9.28 -58.00 -6.63
C PRO A 51 -9.58 -56.90 -7.65
N THR A 52 -10.79 -56.93 -8.20
CA THR A 52 -11.42 -55.88 -9.01
C THR A 52 -11.91 -54.73 -8.10
N PRO A 53 -11.87 -53.46 -8.52
CA PRO A 53 -12.35 -52.33 -7.71
C PRO A 53 -13.89 -52.29 -7.61
N ALA A 54 -14.39 -51.93 -6.43
CA ALA A 54 -15.81 -51.81 -6.08
C ALA A 54 -16.52 -50.66 -6.83
N PRO A 55 -17.84 -50.78 -7.09
CA PRO A 55 -18.62 -49.74 -7.76
C PRO A 55 -19.01 -48.61 -6.80
N VAL A 56 -18.93 -47.38 -7.30
CA VAL A 56 -19.38 -46.15 -6.65
C VAL A 56 -20.92 -46.13 -6.63
N SER A 57 -21.51 -46.13 -5.44
CA SER A 57 -22.94 -45.93 -5.22
C SER A 57 -23.26 -44.44 -5.15
N SER A 58 -23.97 -43.93 -6.17
CA SER A 58 -24.58 -42.60 -6.15
C SER A 58 -25.76 -42.55 -5.17
N PRO A 59 -25.97 -41.46 -4.39
CA PRO A 59 -27.18 -41.33 -3.59
C PRO A 59 -28.37 -40.95 -4.48
N SER A 60 -29.22 -41.93 -4.78
CA SER A 60 -30.48 -41.77 -5.48
C SER A 60 -31.54 -41.13 -4.57
N LEU A 61 -31.50 -39.81 -4.40
CA LEU A 61 -32.61 -39.02 -3.83
C LEU A 61 -33.17 -38.08 -4.91
N LEU A 62 -33.64 -38.67 -6.00
CA LEU A 62 -34.53 -38.02 -6.95
C LEU A 62 -35.96 -38.41 -6.56
N LEU A 63 -36.67 -37.50 -5.89
CA LEU A 63 -38.12 -37.59 -5.77
C LEU A 63 -38.71 -37.84 -7.17
N PRO A 64 -39.65 -38.78 -7.34
CA PRO A 64 -40.26 -39.01 -8.64
C PRO A 64 -40.88 -37.71 -9.14
N ILE A 65 -40.75 -37.41 -10.45
CA ILE A 65 -41.20 -36.14 -11.06
C ILE A 65 -42.60 -35.70 -10.59
N PRO A 66 -43.61 -36.59 -10.45
CA PRO A 66 -44.92 -36.21 -9.91
C PRO A 66 -44.87 -35.60 -8.49
N ALA A 67 -43.98 -36.08 -7.62
CA ALA A 67 -43.80 -35.55 -6.26
C ALA A 67 -43.16 -34.15 -6.28
N ILE A 68 -42.20 -33.91 -7.17
CA ILE A 68 -41.58 -32.58 -7.35
C ILE A 68 -42.62 -31.57 -7.82
N VAL A 69 -43.45 -31.95 -8.80
CA VAL A 69 -44.54 -31.09 -9.30
C VAL A 69 -45.55 -30.80 -8.19
N PHE A 70 -45.93 -31.80 -7.40
CA PHE A 70 -46.87 -31.61 -6.29
C PHE A 70 -46.33 -30.66 -5.22
N ILE A 71 -45.05 -30.78 -4.86
CA ILE A 71 -44.38 -29.88 -3.91
C ILE A 71 -44.28 -28.46 -4.48
N ALA A 72 -43.89 -28.31 -5.74
CA ALA A 72 -43.78 -27.00 -6.39
C ALA A 72 -45.13 -26.28 -6.48
N VAL A 73 -46.20 -26.98 -6.84
CA VAL A 73 -47.57 -26.42 -6.86
C VAL A 73 -48.03 -26.08 -5.45
N GLY A 74 -47.74 -26.91 -4.45
CA GLY A 74 -48.04 -26.63 -3.05
C GLY A 74 -47.36 -25.37 -2.53
N ILE A 75 -46.06 -25.20 -2.80
CA ILE A 75 -45.30 -23.99 -2.44
C ILE A 75 -45.87 -22.76 -3.15
N TYR A 76 -46.19 -22.88 -4.44
CA TYR A 76 -46.77 -21.77 -5.21
C TYR A 76 -48.12 -21.30 -4.64
N LEU A 77 -49.02 -22.22 -4.31
CA LEU A 77 -50.32 -21.88 -3.70
C LEU A 77 -50.16 -21.25 -2.32
N LEU A 78 -49.18 -21.70 -1.54
CA LEU A 78 -48.89 -21.14 -0.22
C LEU A 78 -48.34 -19.71 -0.32
N LEU A 79 -47.42 -19.45 -1.25
CA LEU A 79 -46.93 -18.10 -1.55
C LEU A 79 -48.05 -17.18 -2.06
N LEU A 80 -48.92 -17.68 -2.95
CA LEU A 80 -50.07 -16.93 -3.44
C LEU A 80 -51.03 -16.55 -2.30
N GLY A 81 -51.32 -17.49 -1.40
CA GLY A 81 -52.11 -17.22 -0.20
C GLY A 81 -51.49 -16.15 0.70
N LEU A 82 -50.17 -16.19 0.89
CA LEU A 82 -49.43 -15.22 1.70
C LEU A 82 -49.47 -13.81 1.08
N VAL A 83 -49.32 -13.71 -0.25
CA VAL A 83 -49.45 -12.43 -0.99
C VAL A 83 -50.87 -11.86 -0.87
N LEU A 84 -51.89 -12.70 -1.04
CA LEU A 84 -53.29 -12.28 -0.91
C LEU A 84 -53.64 -11.84 0.52
N LEU A 85 -53.12 -12.54 1.53
CA LEU A 85 -53.29 -12.17 2.94
C LEU A 85 -52.62 -10.83 3.23
N THR A 86 -51.38 -10.63 2.76
CA THR A 86 -50.66 -9.35 2.91
C THR A 86 -51.43 -8.22 2.23
N ARG A 87 -51.97 -8.44 1.02
CA ARG A 87 -52.82 -7.48 0.32
C ARG A 87 -54.09 -7.15 1.12
N HIS A 88 -54.75 -8.15 1.69
CA HIS A 88 -55.94 -7.95 2.51
C HIS A 88 -55.64 -7.16 3.79
N CYS A 89 -54.52 -7.45 4.47
CA CYS A 89 -54.04 -6.67 5.62
C CYS A 89 -53.73 -5.21 5.25
N LEU A 90 -53.06 -4.98 4.12
CA LEU A 90 -52.73 -3.63 3.65
C LEU A 90 -53.99 -2.83 3.27
N LEU A 91 -54.99 -3.47 2.65
CA LEU A 91 -56.28 -2.84 2.36
C LEU A 91 -57.08 -2.52 3.63
N ALA A 92 -57.06 -3.41 4.62
CA ALA A 92 -57.69 -3.17 5.94
C ALA A 92 -57.02 -2.04 6.73
N GLN A 93 -55.74 -1.77 6.48
CA GLN A 93 -54.98 -0.65 7.06
C GLN A 93 -55.10 0.66 6.26
N GLY A 94 -55.91 0.70 5.20
CA GLY A 94 -56.18 1.92 4.43
C GLY A 94 -55.12 2.27 3.38
N CYS A 95 -54.18 1.38 3.07
CA CYS A 95 -53.23 1.57 1.97
C CYS A 95 -53.91 1.30 0.62
N CYS A 96 -54.49 2.34 0.02
CA CYS A 96 -55.11 2.28 -1.31
C CYS A 96 -54.04 2.22 -2.42
N THR A 97 -54.21 1.31 -3.38
CA THR A 97 -53.30 1.10 -4.53
C THR A 97 -53.56 2.01 -5.74
N ASP A 98 -54.52 2.94 -5.67
CA ASP A 98 -54.94 3.76 -6.81
C ASP A 98 -54.43 5.21 -6.73
N CYS A 99 -53.11 5.38 -6.61
CA CYS A 99 -52.44 6.65 -6.95
C CYS A 99 -51.82 6.56 -8.34
N SER A 100 -52.66 6.42 -9.35
CA SER A 100 -52.34 6.67 -10.76
C SER A 100 -53.50 7.44 -11.41
N SER A 101 -53.32 8.76 -11.51
CA SER A 101 -53.93 9.84 -12.33
C SER A 101 -55.00 9.52 -13.41
N PRO A 102 -55.73 10.51 -14.01
CA PRO A 102 -55.96 11.92 -13.68
C PRO A 102 -57.46 12.30 -13.54
N CYS A 103 -57.72 13.51 -13.04
CA CYS A 103 -59.00 14.20 -12.92
C CYS A 103 -60.03 13.94 -14.04
N ARG A 104 -61.25 13.52 -13.68
CA ARG A 104 -62.45 13.76 -14.51
C ARG A 104 -63.75 13.70 -13.70
N LYS A 105 -64.29 14.87 -13.33
CA LYS A 105 -65.74 15.13 -13.31
C LYS A 105 -66.03 16.55 -13.77
N GLN A 106 -67.10 16.67 -14.53
CA GLN A 106 -67.53 17.82 -15.31
C GLN A 106 -68.04 18.95 -14.42
N GLY A 107 -67.74 20.19 -14.81
CA GLY A 107 -68.40 21.39 -14.29
C GLY A 107 -67.65 22.12 -13.18
N ALA A 108 -66.46 22.65 -13.45
CA ALA A 108 -65.89 23.76 -12.70
C ALA A 108 -64.85 24.49 -13.56
N SER A 109 -65.06 25.77 -13.78
CA SER A 109 -64.18 26.66 -14.53
C SER A 109 -63.08 27.22 -13.61
N ARG A 110 -61.83 26.97 -13.99
CA ARG A 110 -60.53 27.48 -13.49
C ARG A 110 -59.77 26.58 -12.48
N PRO A 111 -58.45 26.37 -12.67
CA PRO A 111 -57.68 25.33 -11.97
C PRO A 111 -56.81 25.87 -10.84
N GLN A 112 -57.38 26.58 -9.85
CA GLN A 112 -56.61 27.03 -8.68
C GLN A 112 -57.28 26.83 -7.30
N ASP A 113 -58.54 26.37 -7.21
CA ASP A 113 -59.26 26.34 -5.91
C ASP A 113 -59.66 24.95 -5.40
N CYS A 114 -58.96 23.87 -5.78
CA CYS A 114 -59.23 22.52 -5.26
C CYS A 114 -58.26 22.02 -4.18
N CYS A 115 -57.31 22.86 -3.72
CA CYS A 115 -56.42 22.50 -2.60
C CYS A 115 -56.74 23.21 -1.29
N TRP A 116 -57.77 24.08 -1.23
CA TRP A 116 -58.05 24.87 -0.03
C TRP A 116 -59.12 24.26 0.88
N THR A 117 -60.13 23.58 0.33
CA THR A 117 -61.26 23.05 1.12
C THR A 117 -60.99 21.70 1.81
N CYS A 118 -59.89 21.01 1.48
CA CYS A 118 -59.39 19.89 2.29
C CYS A 118 -58.42 20.33 3.39
N ALA A 119 -57.97 21.59 3.38
CA ALA A 119 -57.06 22.14 4.39
C ALA A 119 -57.80 22.79 5.57
N GLU A 120 -59.09 23.14 5.42
CA GLU A 120 -59.91 23.76 6.48
C GLU A 120 -60.68 22.73 7.35
N ALA A 121 -60.64 21.44 7.04
CA ALA A 121 -61.27 20.37 7.84
C ALA A 121 -60.31 19.62 8.78
N CYS A 122 -59.01 19.97 8.76
CA CYS A 122 -58.01 19.42 9.65
C CYS A 122 -57.47 20.54 10.52
N ASP A 123 -57.91 20.56 11.77
CA ASP A 123 -57.49 21.51 12.81
C ASP A 123 -56.04 21.24 13.24
N PHE A 124 -55.09 21.53 12.33
CA PHE A 124 -53.66 21.36 12.55
C PHE A 124 -53.02 22.74 12.75
N PRO A 125 -52.57 23.10 13.97
CA PRO A 125 -51.87 24.36 14.18
C PRO A 125 -50.58 24.36 13.34
N LEU A 126 -50.44 25.34 12.44
CA LEU A 126 -49.23 25.52 11.65
C LEU A 126 -48.04 25.79 12.58
N PRO A 127 -46.96 24.99 12.54
CA PRO A 127 -45.79 25.23 13.38
C PRO A 127 -45.03 26.45 12.85
N SER A 128 -44.72 27.40 13.73
CA SER A 128 -43.79 28.48 13.39
C SER A 128 -42.40 27.91 13.09
N PRO A 129 -41.56 28.58 12.27
CA PRO A 129 -40.20 28.13 11.96
C PRO A 129 -39.31 27.89 13.19
N ALA A 130 -39.68 28.43 14.36
CA ALA A 130 -39.00 28.19 15.62
C ALA A 130 -39.29 26.78 16.20
N HIS A 131 -40.44 26.18 15.91
CA HIS A 131 -40.83 24.87 16.48
C HIS A 131 -40.30 23.66 15.69
N TYR A 132 -39.85 23.83 14.44
CA TYR A 132 -39.34 22.71 13.63
C TYR A 132 -37.90 22.31 14.00
N LEU A 133 -37.12 23.22 14.60
CA LEU A 133 -35.77 22.92 15.05
C LEU A 133 -35.74 22.19 16.40
N ASP A 134 -36.77 22.34 17.23
CA ASP A 134 -36.83 21.70 18.56
C ASP A 134 -37.60 20.37 18.58
N ALA A 135 -38.47 20.09 17.59
CA ALA A 135 -39.27 18.87 17.55
C ALA A 135 -38.61 17.71 16.77
N CYS A 136 -37.61 17.99 15.91
CA CYS A 136 -36.88 16.98 15.14
C CYS A 136 -35.44 16.75 15.62
N CYS A 137 -34.91 17.62 16.48
CA CYS A 137 -33.66 17.39 17.21
C CYS A 137 -34.01 17.27 18.69
N PRO A 138 -33.72 16.16 19.38
CA PRO A 138 -33.81 16.15 20.84
C PRO A 138 -32.91 17.28 21.37
N GLN A 139 -33.51 18.21 22.10
CA GLN A 139 -32.76 19.16 22.92
C GLN A 139 -31.77 18.35 23.78
N PRO A 140 -30.49 18.76 23.87
CA PRO A 140 -29.54 18.08 24.73
C PRO A 140 -29.97 18.33 26.18
N THR A 141 -30.85 17.49 26.71
CA THR A 141 -30.89 17.26 28.14
C THR A 141 -29.48 16.81 28.53
N GLU A 142 -28.88 17.48 29.51
CA GLU A 142 -27.55 17.15 30.08
C GLU A 142 -27.42 15.69 30.57
N ALA A 143 -28.45 14.88 30.41
CA ALA A 143 -28.52 13.46 30.71
C ALA A 143 -28.65 12.59 29.43
N ALA A 144 -27.75 12.70 28.45
CA ALA A 144 -27.64 11.68 27.37
C ALA A 144 -26.28 11.64 26.63
N LEU A 145 -25.19 12.15 27.22
CA LEU A 145 -23.83 11.86 26.71
C LEU A 145 -23.28 10.51 27.21
N THR A 146 -24.13 9.68 27.82
CA THR A 146 -23.88 8.24 27.93
C THR A 146 -24.52 7.54 26.74
N GLY A 147 -24.10 7.92 25.53
CA GLY A 147 -24.38 7.11 24.36
C GLY A 147 -23.82 5.72 24.64
N THR A 148 -24.69 4.73 24.85
CA THR A 148 -24.29 3.32 24.85
C THR A 148 -23.52 3.12 23.56
N MET A 149 -22.19 3.00 23.67
CA MET A 149 -21.33 2.64 22.56
C MET A 149 -21.95 1.41 21.93
N THR A 150 -22.44 1.55 20.70
CA THR A 150 -23.10 0.44 19.98
C THR A 150 -22.13 -0.71 19.73
N TYR A 151 -20.82 -0.44 19.86
CA TYR A 151 -19.77 -1.44 19.94
C TYR A 151 -19.34 -1.72 21.38
N GLN A 152 -19.51 -2.96 21.81
CA GLN A 152 -19.34 -3.40 23.20
C GLN A 152 -17.89 -3.33 23.72
N TYR A 153 -16.89 -3.20 22.84
CA TYR A 153 -15.47 -3.28 23.19
C TYR A 153 -14.63 -2.20 22.46
N PRO A 154 -14.54 -0.96 22.98
CA PRO A 154 -13.72 0.08 22.34
C PRO A 154 -12.23 -0.29 22.38
N ALA A 155 -11.56 -0.23 21.22
CA ALA A 155 -10.15 -0.56 21.09
C ALA A 155 -9.19 0.51 21.69
N LEU A 156 -9.65 1.76 21.81
CA LEU A 156 -8.87 2.90 22.29
C LEU A 156 -9.72 3.81 23.19
N THR A 157 -9.11 4.36 24.24
CA THR A 157 -9.72 5.41 25.06
C THR A 157 -9.75 6.75 24.33
N PRO A 158 -10.57 7.73 24.78
CA PRO A 158 -10.54 9.10 24.23
C PRO A 158 -9.15 9.75 24.26
N GLU A 159 -8.37 9.51 25.31
CA GLU A 159 -7.02 10.06 25.49
C GLU A 159 -6.05 9.45 24.47
N GLN A 160 -6.11 8.13 24.26
CA GLN A 160 -5.31 7.44 23.24
C GLN A 160 -5.67 7.93 21.84
N LYS A 161 -6.96 8.10 21.54
CA LYS A 161 -7.44 8.66 20.26
C LYS A 161 -6.90 10.08 20.03
N LYS A 162 -6.97 10.94 21.06
CA LYS A 162 -6.43 12.30 20.99
C LYS A 162 -4.94 12.30 20.71
N GLU A 163 -4.15 11.52 21.44
CA GLU A 163 -2.70 11.44 21.24
C GLU A 163 -2.35 11.05 19.80
N LEU A 164 -2.94 9.96 19.30
CA LEU A 164 -2.69 9.47 17.94
C LEU A 164 -3.09 10.50 16.88
N SER A 165 -4.24 11.15 17.06
CA SER A 165 -4.71 12.18 16.12
C SER A 165 -3.81 13.41 16.12
N ASP A 166 -3.40 13.88 17.30
CA ASP A 166 -2.48 15.03 17.43
C ASP A 166 -1.11 14.72 16.78
N ILE A 167 -0.59 13.50 16.96
CA ILE A 167 0.64 13.05 16.28
C ILE A 167 0.45 13.07 14.76
N ALA A 168 -0.62 12.45 14.24
CA ALA A 168 -0.87 12.36 12.80
C ALA A 168 -0.95 13.75 12.15
N HIS A 169 -1.69 14.68 12.76
CA HIS A 169 -1.81 16.07 12.26
C HIS A 169 -0.48 16.84 12.31
N ARG A 170 0.36 16.63 13.33
CA ARG A 170 1.70 17.25 13.38
C ARG A 170 2.60 16.80 12.22
N ILE A 171 2.51 15.52 11.85
CA ILE A 171 3.31 14.95 10.75
C ILE A 171 2.92 15.59 9.41
N VAL A 172 1.63 15.81 9.17
CA VAL A 172 1.09 16.32 7.89
C VAL A 172 0.66 17.78 7.95
N ALA A 173 1.21 18.56 8.89
CA ALA A 173 0.93 19.99 9.00
C ALA A 173 1.22 20.70 7.66
N PRO A 174 0.52 21.82 7.34
CA PRO A 174 0.69 22.51 6.06
C PRO A 174 2.15 22.83 5.74
N GLY A 175 2.58 22.49 4.53
CA GLY A 175 3.97 22.67 4.09
C GLY A 175 4.95 21.57 4.56
N LYS A 176 4.51 20.62 5.38
CA LYS A 176 5.35 19.53 5.89
C LYS A 176 5.11 18.20 5.19
N GLY A 177 6.16 17.40 5.13
CA GLY A 177 6.11 15.99 4.76
C GLY A 177 7.11 15.15 5.56
N ILE A 178 7.42 13.96 5.06
CA ILE A 178 8.23 12.96 5.78
C ILE A 178 9.51 12.66 5.00
N LEU A 179 10.65 12.67 5.70
CA LEU A 179 11.88 12.06 5.22
C LEU A 179 11.86 10.56 5.55
N ALA A 180 11.89 9.70 4.54
CA ALA A 180 12.02 8.25 4.74
C ALA A 180 13.51 7.86 4.68
N ALA A 181 14.14 7.75 5.85
CA ALA A 181 15.56 7.38 6.03
C ALA A 181 15.69 6.00 6.70
N ASP A 182 14.74 5.12 6.40
CA ASP A 182 14.55 3.81 7.01
C ASP A 182 15.08 2.64 6.17
N GLU A 183 16.05 2.92 5.30
CA GLU A 183 16.72 1.89 4.53
C GLU A 183 17.39 0.88 5.48
N SER A 184 17.06 -0.40 5.31
CA SER A 184 17.75 -1.49 6.00
C SER A 184 19.24 -1.52 5.62
N THR A 185 20.04 -2.24 6.39
CA THR A 185 21.47 -2.43 6.09
C THR A 185 21.72 -2.94 4.67
N GLY A 186 20.87 -3.85 4.17
CA GLY A 186 20.97 -4.35 2.79
C GLY A 186 20.52 -3.33 1.75
N SER A 187 19.48 -2.55 2.04
CA SER A 187 18.94 -1.58 1.09
C SER A 187 19.84 -0.33 0.96
N ILE A 188 20.43 0.14 2.06
CA ILE A 188 21.42 1.23 2.01
C ILE A 188 22.75 0.79 1.41
N ALA A 189 23.09 -0.50 1.47
CA ALA A 189 24.28 -1.03 0.78
C ALA A 189 24.28 -0.67 -0.71
N LYS A 190 23.14 -0.89 -1.39
CA LYS A 190 22.96 -0.54 -2.81
C LYS A 190 23.13 0.97 -3.06
N ARG A 191 22.74 1.81 -2.10
CA ARG A 191 22.88 3.27 -2.19
C ARG A 191 24.33 3.69 -2.03
N LEU A 192 25.03 3.21 -1.01
CA LEU A 192 26.45 3.52 -0.77
C LEU A 192 27.35 2.99 -1.89
N GLN A 193 27.07 1.80 -2.41
CA GLN A 193 27.79 1.24 -3.56
C GLN A 193 27.70 2.14 -4.81
N SER A 194 26.55 2.79 -5.04
CA SER A 194 26.37 3.67 -6.21
C SER A 194 27.28 4.90 -6.22
N ILE A 195 27.86 5.26 -5.06
CA ILE A 195 28.83 6.34 -4.89
C ILE A 195 30.22 5.81 -4.47
N GLY A 196 30.47 4.51 -4.60
CA GLY A 196 31.75 3.89 -4.24
C GLY A 196 32.09 3.94 -2.76
N THR A 197 31.10 4.06 -1.87
CA THR A 197 31.30 4.11 -0.41
C THR A 197 31.03 2.75 0.22
N GLU A 198 31.89 2.32 1.15
CA GLU A 198 31.73 1.06 1.88
C GLU A 198 30.54 1.10 2.85
N ASN A 199 29.80 -0.01 2.98
CA ASN A 199 28.65 -0.12 3.87
C ASN A 199 29.05 -0.47 5.32
N THR A 200 29.75 0.44 5.99
CA THR A 200 30.07 0.33 7.42
C THR A 200 29.01 1.01 8.28
N GLU A 201 28.91 0.63 9.56
CA GLU A 201 28.02 1.29 10.51
C GLU A 201 28.31 2.80 10.61
N GLU A 202 29.58 3.18 10.64
CA GLU A 202 30.00 4.58 10.69
C GLU A 202 29.57 5.36 9.45
N ASN A 203 29.69 4.79 8.25
CA ASN A 203 29.24 5.48 7.03
C ASN A 203 27.71 5.63 7.01
N ARG A 204 26.97 4.63 7.50
CA ARG A 204 25.51 4.73 7.67
C ARG A 204 25.15 5.81 8.69
N ARG A 205 25.82 5.83 9.85
CA ARG A 205 25.63 6.84 10.90
C ARG A 205 25.93 8.24 10.38
N PHE A 206 27.08 8.45 9.74
CA PHE A 206 27.50 9.74 9.20
C PHE A 206 26.52 10.26 8.14
N TYR A 207 26.07 9.39 7.23
CA TYR A 207 25.09 9.77 6.22
C TYR A 207 23.74 10.18 6.84
N ARG A 208 23.29 9.47 7.88
CA ARG A 208 22.08 9.84 8.61
C ARG A 208 22.28 11.15 9.37
N GLN A 209 23.42 11.34 10.03
CA GLN A 209 23.78 12.61 10.65
C GLN A 209 23.74 13.77 9.64
N LEU A 210 24.31 13.59 8.46
CA LEU A 210 24.30 14.61 7.39
C LEU A 210 22.89 15.11 7.11
N LEU A 211 21.93 14.20 6.94
CA LEU A 211 20.53 14.55 6.69
C LEU A 211 19.87 15.22 7.91
N LEU A 212 20.03 14.62 9.10
CA LEU A 212 19.33 15.04 10.33
C LEU A 212 19.88 16.35 10.93
N THR A 213 21.11 16.70 10.61
CA THR A 213 21.79 17.93 11.08
C THR A 213 21.89 19.01 10.00
N ALA A 214 21.16 18.86 8.90
CA ALA A 214 20.95 19.97 7.96
C ALA A 214 20.36 21.18 8.70
N ASP A 215 20.61 22.39 8.20
CA ASP A 215 20.22 23.61 8.92
C ASP A 215 18.69 23.81 8.98
N ASP A 216 18.26 24.82 9.73
CA ASP A 216 16.87 25.01 10.13
C ASP A 216 15.90 25.33 8.98
N ARG A 217 16.41 25.56 7.76
CA ARG A 217 15.57 25.69 6.56
C ARG A 217 14.70 24.44 6.30
N VAL A 218 15.06 23.27 6.83
CA VAL A 218 14.27 22.04 6.69
C VAL A 218 13.15 21.89 7.75
N ASN A 219 13.22 22.62 8.86
CA ASN A 219 12.29 22.49 9.98
C ASN A 219 10.81 22.77 9.59
N PRO A 220 10.50 23.79 8.74
CA PRO A 220 9.14 23.99 8.24
C PRO A 220 8.75 23.01 7.12
N CYS A 221 9.67 22.20 6.61
CA CYS A 221 9.45 21.26 5.51
C CYS A 221 9.22 19.83 5.98
N ILE A 222 9.79 19.43 7.13
CA ILE A 222 9.78 18.06 7.61
C ILE A 222 8.95 17.95 8.89
N GLY A 223 7.82 17.25 8.80
CA GLY A 223 6.94 16.92 9.92
C GLY A 223 7.32 15.63 10.61
N GLY A 224 7.97 14.69 9.91
CA GLY A 224 8.48 13.47 10.52
C GLY A 224 9.65 12.84 9.77
N VAL A 225 10.38 11.98 10.46
CA VAL A 225 11.47 11.19 9.86
C VAL A 225 11.29 9.72 10.21
N ILE A 226 11.25 8.85 9.20
CA ILE A 226 11.22 7.40 9.39
C ILE A 226 12.66 6.91 9.51
N LEU A 227 12.97 6.21 10.59
CA LEU A 227 14.28 5.62 10.85
C LEU A 227 14.23 4.10 10.73
N PHE A 228 15.39 3.52 10.45
CA PHE A 228 15.64 2.10 10.66
C PHE A 228 16.03 1.85 12.12
N HIS A 229 15.86 0.61 12.61
CA HIS A 229 16.16 0.23 13.99
C HIS A 229 17.56 0.65 14.43
N GLU A 230 18.59 0.38 13.62
CA GLU A 230 19.97 0.79 13.89
C GLU A 230 20.07 2.30 14.15
N THR A 231 19.45 3.11 13.30
CA THR A 231 19.53 4.58 13.38
C THR A 231 18.76 5.15 14.56
N LEU A 232 17.71 4.50 15.04
CA LEU A 232 16.98 4.96 16.24
C LEU A 232 17.90 5.06 17.47
N TYR A 233 18.90 4.18 17.56
CA TYR A 233 19.83 4.10 18.70
C TYR A 233 21.23 4.67 18.41
N GLN A 234 21.45 5.21 17.20
CA GLN A 234 22.68 5.90 16.85
C GLN A 234 22.72 7.33 17.39
N LYS A 235 23.94 7.88 17.44
CA LYS A 235 24.23 9.22 17.96
C LYS A 235 24.99 10.06 16.94
N THR A 236 24.83 11.37 17.07
CA THR A 236 25.64 12.37 16.38
C THR A 236 27.05 12.46 16.97
N ASP A 237 27.95 13.16 16.27
CA ASP A 237 29.32 13.45 16.72
C ASP A 237 29.35 14.26 18.03
N ASP A 238 28.32 15.07 18.29
CA ASP A 238 28.13 15.81 19.56
C ASP A 238 27.52 14.96 20.69
N GLY A 239 27.32 13.65 20.46
CA GLY A 239 26.83 12.68 21.44
C GLY A 239 25.31 12.64 21.61
N ARG A 240 24.53 13.49 20.94
CA ARG A 240 23.06 13.46 21.03
C ARG A 240 22.47 12.25 20.29
N PRO A 241 21.46 11.55 20.85
CA PRO A 241 20.71 10.56 20.11
C PRO A 241 19.97 11.18 18.91
N PHE A 242 19.92 10.49 17.77
CA PHE A 242 19.18 10.99 16.59
C PHE A 242 17.71 11.35 16.86
N PRO A 243 16.95 10.61 17.69
CA PRO A 243 15.60 11.01 18.08
C PRO A 243 15.54 12.41 18.72
N GLN A 244 16.53 12.77 19.54
CA GLN A 244 16.61 14.09 20.17
C GLN A 244 16.89 15.18 19.14
N VAL A 245 17.76 14.92 18.17
CA VAL A 245 18.07 15.86 17.08
C VAL A 245 16.80 16.17 16.28
N ILE A 246 16.04 15.14 15.88
CA ILE A 246 14.79 15.29 15.13
C ILE A 246 13.77 16.10 15.93
N LYS A 247 13.55 15.76 17.21
CA LYS A 247 12.61 16.47 18.09
C LYS A 247 13.01 17.93 18.31
N SER A 248 14.30 18.22 18.46
CA SER A 248 14.80 19.60 18.64
C SER A 248 14.55 20.50 17.42
N LYS A 249 14.40 19.90 16.23
CA LYS A 249 14.06 20.58 14.97
C LYS A 249 12.55 20.58 14.67
N GLY A 250 11.73 20.12 15.63
CA GLY A 250 10.27 20.10 15.53
C GLY A 250 9.70 18.96 14.67
N GLY A 251 10.51 17.96 14.33
CA GLY A 251 10.05 16.76 13.62
C GLY A 251 9.58 15.66 14.58
N VAL A 252 8.68 14.82 14.10
CA VAL A 252 8.26 13.60 14.80
C VAL A 252 9.19 12.45 14.40
N VAL A 253 9.51 11.56 15.35
CA VAL A 253 10.36 10.39 15.08
C VAL A 253 9.49 9.20 14.72
N GLY A 254 9.83 8.52 13.63
CA GLY A 254 9.14 7.33 13.16
C GLY A 254 10.07 6.14 13.01
N ILE A 255 9.51 4.93 13.03
CA ILE A 255 10.27 3.68 12.98
C ILE A 255 9.70 2.70 11.96
N LYS A 256 10.55 2.12 11.11
CA LYS A 256 10.17 0.98 10.27
C LYS A 256 10.07 -0.28 11.15
N VAL A 257 8.92 -0.96 11.10
CA VAL A 257 8.67 -2.12 11.97
C VAL A 257 8.42 -3.44 11.24
N ASP A 258 8.14 -3.39 9.93
CA ASP A 258 8.10 -4.60 9.10
C ASP A 258 9.47 -5.29 9.02
N LYS A 259 9.45 -6.61 8.79
CA LYS A 259 10.64 -7.46 8.64
C LYS A 259 10.81 -7.92 7.17
N GLY A 260 10.36 -7.10 6.22
CA GLY A 260 10.48 -7.38 4.79
C GLY A 260 9.38 -8.27 4.22
N VAL A 261 9.44 -8.48 2.90
CA VAL A 261 8.46 -9.26 2.15
C VAL A 261 8.83 -10.75 2.07
N VAL A 262 7.82 -11.59 1.92
CA VAL A 262 7.96 -13.04 1.69
C VAL A 262 7.03 -13.48 0.56
N PRO A 263 7.41 -14.47 -0.27
CA PRO A 263 6.62 -14.90 -1.40
C PRO A 263 5.32 -15.61 -0.96
N LEU A 264 4.24 -15.41 -1.73
CA LEU A 264 2.99 -16.15 -1.57
C LEU A 264 2.99 -17.39 -2.45
N ALA A 265 2.97 -18.58 -1.83
CA ALA A 265 2.92 -19.84 -2.55
C ALA A 265 1.68 -19.93 -3.45
N GLY A 266 1.84 -20.48 -4.66
CA GLY A 266 0.76 -20.57 -5.65
C GLY A 266 0.44 -19.28 -6.40
N THR A 267 1.24 -18.22 -6.21
CA THR A 267 1.10 -16.95 -6.94
C THR A 267 2.26 -16.71 -7.91
N ASN A 268 2.08 -15.79 -8.87
CA ASN A 268 3.12 -15.42 -9.84
C ASN A 268 4.06 -14.34 -9.28
N GLY A 269 4.94 -14.74 -8.35
CA GLY A 269 5.94 -13.84 -7.78
C GLY A 269 5.35 -12.72 -6.92
N GLU A 270 4.15 -12.93 -6.36
CA GLU A 270 3.53 -11.99 -5.43
C GLU A 270 4.02 -12.23 -4.00
N THR A 271 3.83 -11.23 -3.15
CA THR A 271 4.38 -11.23 -1.78
C THR A 271 3.35 -10.81 -0.75
N THR A 272 3.52 -11.27 0.48
CA THR A 272 3.01 -10.61 1.71
C THR A 272 4.20 -10.03 2.49
N THR A 273 3.93 -9.38 3.62
CA THR A 273 4.96 -8.78 4.47
C THR A 273 4.92 -9.40 5.86
N GLN A 274 6.09 -9.71 6.42
CA GLN A 274 6.22 -10.31 7.76
C GLN A 274 6.61 -9.27 8.83
N GLY A 275 6.42 -9.63 10.10
CA GLY A 275 6.89 -8.82 11.24
C GLY A 275 5.92 -8.63 12.40
N LEU A 276 4.75 -9.29 12.37
CA LEU A 276 3.74 -9.19 13.43
C LEU A 276 4.20 -9.85 14.74
N ASP A 277 5.03 -10.90 14.65
CA ASP A 277 5.55 -11.60 15.81
C ASP A 277 6.42 -10.67 16.69
N GLY A 278 5.98 -10.50 17.93
CA GLY A 278 6.59 -9.61 18.92
C GLY A 278 6.44 -8.11 18.59
N LEU A 279 5.50 -7.74 17.71
CA LEU A 279 5.34 -6.35 17.28
C LEU A 279 4.86 -5.43 18.42
N SER A 280 3.98 -5.91 19.29
CA SER A 280 3.45 -5.10 20.40
C SER A 280 4.56 -4.66 21.34
N GLU A 281 5.41 -5.61 21.76
CA GLU A 281 6.54 -5.37 22.65
C GLU A 281 7.56 -4.42 22.01
N ARG A 282 7.82 -4.60 20.71
CA ARG A 282 8.68 -3.69 19.93
C ARG A 282 8.08 -2.29 19.86
N CYS A 283 6.80 -2.14 19.58
CA CYS A 283 6.13 -0.84 19.54
C CYS A 283 6.17 -0.12 20.91
N ALA A 284 5.89 -0.83 22.00
CA ALA A 284 6.00 -0.29 23.35
C ALA A 284 7.43 0.19 23.65
N GLN A 285 8.45 -0.57 23.24
CA GLN A 285 9.84 -0.19 23.42
C GLN A 285 10.19 1.03 22.56
N TYR A 286 9.82 1.05 21.28
CA TYR A 286 10.07 2.19 20.40
C TYR A 286 9.36 3.48 20.86
N LYS A 287 8.16 3.36 21.45
CA LYS A 287 7.47 4.49 22.06
C LYS A 287 8.28 5.09 23.21
N LYS A 288 8.80 4.25 24.10
CA LYS A 288 9.71 4.67 25.19
C LYS A 288 10.98 5.33 24.66
N ASP A 289 11.52 4.79 23.57
CA ASP A 289 12.73 5.29 22.92
C ASP A 289 12.49 6.53 22.04
N GLY A 290 11.24 6.99 21.99
CA GLY A 290 10.86 8.30 21.48
C GLY A 290 10.26 8.33 20.08
N ALA A 291 9.97 7.17 19.46
CA ALA A 291 9.19 7.11 18.23
C ALA A 291 7.69 7.30 18.52
N ASP A 292 6.99 8.03 17.66
CA ASP A 292 5.55 8.33 17.79
C ASP A 292 4.73 7.80 16.61
N PHE A 293 5.40 7.38 15.53
CA PHE A 293 4.74 6.75 14.38
C PHE A 293 5.58 5.59 13.83
N ALA A 294 4.93 4.70 13.08
CA ALA A 294 5.57 3.54 12.48
C ALA A 294 5.30 3.48 10.98
N LYS A 295 6.09 2.65 10.30
CA LYS A 295 5.91 2.34 8.88
C LYS A 295 5.94 0.83 8.66
N TRP A 296 5.03 0.35 7.82
CA TRP A 296 4.98 -1.03 7.35
C TRP A 296 4.68 -1.07 5.86
N ARG A 297 5.60 -1.64 5.08
CA ARG A 297 5.49 -1.71 3.62
C ARG A 297 4.97 -3.06 3.13
N CYS A 298 3.88 -3.02 2.38
CA CYS A 298 3.38 -4.10 1.54
C CYS A 298 3.66 -3.82 0.06
N VAL A 299 3.79 -4.86 -0.75
CA VAL A 299 4.19 -4.75 -2.16
C VAL A 299 3.23 -5.54 -3.03
N LEU A 300 2.68 -4.88 -4.04
CA LEU A 300 1.83 -5.47 -5.05
C LEU A 300 2.38 -5.14 -6.44
N LYS A 301 2.14 -6.03 -7.41
CA LYS A 301 2.66 -5.88 -8.78
C LYS A 301 1.52 -5.94 -9.78
N ILE A 302 1.50 -5.00 -10.72
CA ILE A 302 0.60 -5.06 -11.87
C ILE A 302 1.21 -5.98 -12.93
N GLY A 303 0.45 -6.96 -13.36
CA GLY A 303 0.79 -7.87 -14.43
C GLY A 303 -0.47 -8.40 -15.10
N GLU A 304 -0.31 -9.43 -15.94
CA GLU A 304 -1.42 -10.06 -16.65
C GLU A 304 -2.46 -10.64 -15.68
N HIS A 305 -2.00 -11.31 -14.63
CA HIS A 305 -2.84 -11.96 -13.61
C HIS A 305 -2.62 -11.42 -12.19
N THR A 306 -1.85 -10.35 -12.05
CA THR A 306 -1.52 -9.73 -10.75
C THR A 306 -1.95 -8.26 -10.70
N PRO A 307 -2.32 -7.72 -9.54
CA PRO A 307 -2.37 -8.41 -8.25
C PRO A 307 -3.57 -9.37 -8.15
N SER A 308 -3.33 -10.58 -7.65
CA SER A 308 -4.37 -11.58 -7.44
C SER A 308 -5.26 -11.21 -6.26
N ALA A 309 -6.45 -11.82 -6.18
CA ALA A 309 -7.34 -11.65 -5.04
C ALA A 309 -6.66 -12.05 -3.71
N LEU A 310 -5.85 -13.12 -3.73
CA LEU A 310 -5.08 -13.56 -2.56
C LEU A 310 -4.09 -12.49 -2.10
N ALA A 311 -3.27 -11.95 -3.01
CA ALA A 311 -2.28 -10.95 -2.67
C ALA A 311 -2.91 -9.65 -2.13
N ILE A 312 -4.03 -9.20 -2.70
CA ILE A 312 -4.75 -8.03 -2.21
C ILE A 312 -5.27 -8.26 -0.78
N MET A 313 -5.98 -9.38 -0.56
CA MET A 313 -6.59 -9.70 0.73
C MET A 313 -5.54 -9.86 1.84
N GLU A 314 -4.47 -10.59 1.56
CA GLU A 314 -3.41 -10.88 2.53
C GLU A 314 -2.65 -9.59 2.93
N ASN A 315 -2.26 -8.76 1.95
CA ASN A 315 -1.59 -7.49 2.26
C ASN A 315 -2.51 -6.49 2.99
N ALA A 316 -3.79 -6.44 2.64
CA ALA A 316 -4.76 -5.60 3.36
C ALA A 316 -4.93 -6.07 4.82
N ASN A 317 -5.05 -7.38 5.04
CA ASN A 317 -5.20 -7.96 6.37
C ASN A 317 -3.97 -7.74 7.25
N VAL A 318 -2.76 -7.97 6.74
CA VAL A 318 -1.54 -7.78 7.53
C VAL A 318 -1.30 -6.31 7.88
N LEU A 319 -1.63 -5.38 6.98
CA LEU A 319 -1.59 -3.94 7.27
C LEU A 319 -2.57 -3.55 8.38
N ALA A 320 -3.77 -4.13 8.39
CA ALA A 320 -4.75 -3.87 9.43
C ALA A 320 -4.32 -4.42 10.80
N ARG A 321 -3.76 -5.63 10.84
CA ARG A 321 -3.16 -6.20 12.06
C ARG A 321 -2.02 -5.33 12.60
N TYR A 322 -1.12 -4.91 11.73
CA TYR A 322 -0.01 -4.00 12.08
C TYR A 322 -0.54 -2.67 12.65
N ALA A 323 -1.52 -2.06 12.00
CA ALA A 323 -2.09 -0.78 12.41
C ALA A 323 -2.74 -0.87 13.79
N SER A 324 -3.47 -1.95 14.06
CA SER A 324 -4.13 -2.21 15.34
C SER A 324 -3.10 -2.27 16.48
N ILE A 325 -2.04 -3.05 16.29
CA ILE A 325 -0.96 -3.21 17.27
C ILE A 325 -0.23 -1.88 17.53
N CYS A 326 0.00 -1.07 16.49
CA CYS A 326 0.62 0.24 16.65
C CYS A 326 -0.24 1.18 17.51
N GLN A 327 -1.53 1.29 17.21
CA GLN A 327 -2.43 2.19 17.92
C GLN A 327 -2.58 1.82 19.40
N GLN A 328 -2.64 0.52 19.71
CA GLN A 328 -2.65 0.01 21.09
C GLN A 328 -1.41 0.43 21.90
N ASN A 329 -0.31 0.74 21.23
CA ASN A 329 0.97 1.16 21.84
C ASN A 329 1.25 2.67 21.66
N GLY A 330 0.26 3.49 21.31
CA GLY A 330 0.42 4.94 21.16
C GLY A 330 1.29 5.36 19.96
N ILE A 331 1.38 4.51 18.94
CA ILE A 331 2.14 4.73 17.71
C ILE A 331 1.18 4.90 16.54
N VAL A 332 1.32 6.01 15.79
CA VAL A 332 0.54 6.24 14.56
C VAL A 332 1.05 5.32 13.45
N PRO A 333 0.23 4.42 12.86
CA PRO A 333 0.66 3.58 11.75
C PRO A 333 0.57 4.34 10.42
N ILE A 334 1.69 4.42 9.71
CA ILE A 334 1.70 4.67 8.25
C ILE A 334 1.41 3.34 7.56
N VAL A 335 0.30 3.29 6.83
CA VAL A 335 -0.16 2.14 6.04
C VAL A 335 0.36 2.30 4.61
N GLU A 336 1.30 1.45 4.18
CA GLU A 336 1.99 1.56 2.88
C GLU A 336 1.70 0.34 1.97
N PRO A 337 0.57 0.34 1.21
CA PRO A 337 0.29 -0.65 0.19
C PRO A 337 0.89 -0.22 -1.17
N GLU A 338 2.20 -0.39 -1.35
CA GLU A 338 2.88 0.05 -2.59
C GLU A 338 2.54 -0.86 -3.77
N ILE A 339 1.94 -0.28 -4.81
CA ILE A 339 1.82 -0.92 -6.12
C ILE A 339 3.02 -0.50 -6.96
N LEU A 340 3.83 -1.47 -7.38
CA LEU A 340 5.04 -1.21 -8.15
C LEU A 340 4.72 -0.69 -9.55
N PRO A 341 5.53 0.26 -10.08
CA PRO A 341 5.38 0.76 -11.45
C PRO A 341 6.00 -0.19 -12.49
N ASP A 342 6.53 -1.35 -12.11
CA ASP A 342 7.05 -2.34 -13.06
C ASP A 342 5.98 -2.77 -14.09
N GLY A 343 6.37 -2.82 -15.37
CA GLY A 343 5.51 -3.23 -16.49
C GLY A 343 5.22 -2.11 -17.48
N ASP A 344 4.44 -2.43 -18.50
CA ASP A 344 4.05 -1.57 -19.64
C ASP A 344 2.60 -1.08 -19.56
N HIS A 345 1.91 -1.36 -18.45
CA HIS A 345 0.52 -0.99 -18.20
C HIS A 345 0.29 0.53 -18.30
N ASP A 346 -0.88 0.93 -18.77
CA ASP A 346 -1.25 2.33 -18.90
C ASP A 346 -1.69 2.96 -17.56
N LEU A 347 -1.90 4.28 -17.58
CA LEU A 347 -2.36 5.04 -16.41
C LEU A 347 -3.70 4.53 -15.86
N LYS A 348 -4.63 4.12 -16.75
CA LYS A 348 -5.96 3.64 -16.37
C LYS A 348 -5.88 2.31 -15.62
N ARG A 349 -5.02 1.40 -16.05
CA ARG A 349 -4.78 0.12 -15.36
C ARG A 349 -4.21 0.36 -13.97
N CYS A 350 -3.24 1.27 -13.83
CA CYS A 350 -2.72 1.66 -12.52
C CYS A 350 -3.82 2.25 -11.62
N GLN A 351 -4.66 3.13 -12.16
CA GLN A 351 -5.79 3.71 -11.43
C GLN A 351 -6.75 2.63 -10.94
N TYR A 352 -7.16 1.72 -11.83
CA TYR A 352 -8.05 0.61 -11.52
C TYR A 352 -7.50 -0.25 -10.38
N VAL A 353 -6.23 -0.67 -10.48
CA VAL A 353 -5.61 -1.52 -9.45
C VAL A 353 -5.48 -0.76 -8.13
N THR A 354 -5.08 0.51 -8.17
CA THR A 354 -5.01 1.37 -6.98
C THR A 354 -6.36 1.47 -6.28
N GLU A 355 -7.44 1.69 -7.01
CA GLU A 355 -8.80 1.73 -6.45
C GLU A 355 -9.20 0.39 -5.79
N LYS A 356 -8.89 -0.74 -6.43
CA LYS A 356 -9.20 -2.07 -5.85
C LYS A 356 -8.40 -2.38 -4.59
N VAL A 357 -7.10 -2.06 -4.60
CA VAL A 357 -6.22 -2.28 -3.45
C VAL A 357 -6.64 -1.38 -2.28
N LEU A 358 -6.84 -0.09 -2.51
CA LEU A 358 -7.21 0.83 -1.42
C LEU A 358 -8.59 0.52 -0.85
N ALA A 359 -9.57 0.12 -1.67
CA ALA A 359 -10.87 -0.33 -1.16
C ALA A 359 -10.72 -1.54 -0.22
N ALA A 360 -9.91 -2.53 -0.59
CA ALA A 360 -9.64 -3.69 0.25
C ALA A 360 -8.89 -3.31 1.55
N VAL A 361 -7.90 -2.41 1.46
CA VAL A 361 -7.17 -1.90 2.63
C VAL A 361 -8.11 -1.22 3.60
N TYR A 362 -8.92 -0.25 3.18
CA TYR A 362 -9.83 0.44 4.09
C TYR A 362 -10.95 -0.45 4.65
N LYS A 363 -11.40 -1.45 3.88
CA LYS A 363 -12.29 -2.49 4.41
C LYS A 363 -11.61 -3.28 5.54
N ALA A 364 -10.36 -3.72 5.35
CA ALA A 364 -9.61 -4.43 6.37
C ALA A 364 -9.32 -3.54 7.60
N LEU A 365 -8.96 -2.26 7.41
CA LEU A 365 -8.79 -1.32 8.53
C LEU A 365 -10.10 -1.16 9.33
N SER A 366 -11.25 -1.09 8.65
CA SER A 366 -12.56 -1.05 9.30
C SER A 366 -12.83 -2.33 10.11
N ASP A 367 -12.56 -3.50 9.52
CA ASP A 367 -12.79 -4.80 10.16
C ASP A 367 -11.94 -5.03 11.40
N HIS A 368 -10.74 -4.42 11.46
CA HIS A 368 -9.83 -4.48 12.62
C HIS A 368 -9.98 -3.27 13.55
N HIS A 369 -11.06 -2.51 13.42
CA HIS A 369 -11.45 -1.40 14.30
C HIS A 369 -10.41 -0.27 14.39
N ILE A 370 -9.69 -0.01 13.28
CA ILE A 370 -8.66 1.01 13.23
C ILE A 370 -9.27 2.40 13.31
N TYR A 371 -8.73 3.23 14.20
CA TYR A 371 -9.12 4.64 14.32
C TYR A 371 -8.43 5.48 13.25
N LEU A 372 -9.14 5.80 12.16
CA LEU A 372 -8.56 6.38 10.95
C LEU A 372 -7.90 7.75 11.16
N GLU A 373 -8.46 8.56 12.06
CA GLU A 373 -7.96 9.88 12.44
C GLU A 373 -6.58 9.81 13.14
N GLY A 374 -6.17 8.62 13.57
CA GLY A 374 -4.85 8.30 14.12
C GLY A 374 -4.01 7.42 13.19
N THR A 375 -4.20 7.52 11.87
CA THR A 375 -3.42 6.80 10.84
C THR A 375 -2.88 7.76 9.79
N LEU A 376 -1.98 7.28 8.92
CA LEU A 376 -1.62 7.95 7.67
C LEU A 376 -1.55 6.91 6.54
N LEU A 377 -1.87 7.32 5.31
CA LEU A 377 -1.73 6.47 4.13
C LEU A 377 -0.47 6.85 3.35
N LYS A 378 0.33 5.87 2.96
CA LYS A 378 1.48 6.04 2.05
C LYS A 378 1.28 5.20 0.79
N PRO A 379 0.49 5.68 -0.18
CA PRO A 379 0.27 4.95 -1.42
C PRO A 379 1.31 5.36 -2.47
N ASN A 380 1.40 4.58 -3.54
CA ASN A 380 1.95 5.05 -4.80
C ASN A 380 1.08 6.18 -5.39
N MET A 381 1.69 7.08 -6.15
CA MET A 381 0.92 7.89 -7.10
C MET A 381 0.39 6.98 -8.21
N VAL A 382 -0.71 7.38 -8.86
CA VAL A 382 -1.22 6.67 -10.03
C VAL A 382 -0.44 7.15 -11.24
N THR A 383 0.51 6.34 -11.70
CA THR A 383 1.39 6.62 -12.84
C THR A 383 1.27 5.49 -13.87
N PRO A 384 1.61 5.72 -15.16
CA PRO A 384 1.80 4.62 -16.07
C PRO A 384 2.94 3.70 -15.59
N GLY A 385 2.94 2.47 -16.08
CA GLY A 385 4.05 1.54 -15.89
C GLY A 385 5.35 2.11 -16.47
N HIS A 386 6.48 1.73 -15.90
CA HIS A 386 7.80 2.27 -16.27
C HIS A 386 8.15 2.01 -17.73
N ALA A 387 7.69 0.89 -18.30
CA ALA A 387 7.89 0.53 -19.70
C ALA A 387 6.74 0.96 -20.61
N CYS A 388 5.76 1.73 -20.10
CA CYS A 388 4.63 2.18 -20.90
C CYS A 388 5.09 3.12 -22.02
N THR A 389 4.65 2.83 -23.24
CA THR A 389 4.98 3.62 -24.43
C THR A 389 4.15 4.90 -24.52
N GLN A 390 2.91 4.87 -24.02
CA GLN A 390 2.06 6.06 -23.92
C GLN A 390 2.60 7.03 -22.87
N LYS A 391 2.67 8.32 -23.22
CA LYS A 391 3.09 9.39 -22.31
C LYS A 391 1.86 10.09 -21.75
N PHE A 392 1.98 10.50 -20.49
CA PHE A 392 0.95 11.20 -19.73
C PHE A 392 1.56 12.45 -19.11
N SER A 393 0.77 13.50 -19.04
CA SER A 393 1.10 14.75 -18.35
C SER A 393 1.03 14.59 -16.83
N ASN A 394 1.67 15.51 -16.11
CA ASN A 394 1.60 15.54 -14.63
C ASN A 394 0.16 15.83 -14.17
N GLU A 395 -0.60 16.60 -14.95
CA GLU A 395 -2.01 16.90 -14.71
C GLU A 395 -2.89 15.65 -14.83
N GLU A 396 -2.62 14.76 -15.79
CA GLU A 396 -3.31 13.47 -15.90
C GLU A 396 -2.97 12.54 -14.74
N ILE A 397 -1.69 12.45 -14.35
CA ILE A 397 -1.24 11.71 -13.15
C ILE A 397 -1.95 12.25 -11.91
N ALA A 398 -2.02 13.57 -11.76
CA ALA A 398 -2.70 14.21 -10.65
C ALA A 398 -4.20 13.89 -10.62
N MET A 399 -4.88 14.00 -11.77
CA MET A 399 -6.30 13.71 -11.88
C MET A 399 -6.60 12.24 -11.56
N ALA A 400 -5.84 11.30 -12.11
CA ALA A 400 -6.00 9.87 -11.86
C ALA A 400 -5.75 9.53 -10.38
N THR A 401 -4.70 10.10 -9.78
CA THR A 401 -4.34 9.91 -8.38
C THR A 401 -5.43 10.44 -7.45
N VAL A 402 -5.83 11.71 -7.59
CA VAL A 402 -6.84 12.32 -6.73
C VAL A 402 -8.20 11.64 -6.89
N THR A 403 -8.54 11.20 -8.11
CA THR A 403 -9.78 10.45 -8.36
C THR A 403 -9.78 9.10 -7.65
N ALA A 404 -8.70 8.32 -7.73
CA ALA A 404 -8.59 7.03 -7.06
C ALA A 404 -8.73 7.16 -5.53
N LEU A 405 -8.07 8.17 -4.95
CA LEU A 405 -8.15 8.44 -3.51
C LEU A 405 -9.56 8.87 -3.10
N ARG A 406 -10.20 9.78 -3.84
CA ARG A 406 -11.59 10.23 -3.59
C ARG A 406 -12.62 9.09 -3.63
N ARG A 407 -12.34 8.03 -4.39
CA ARG A 407 -13.22 6.86 -4.51
C ARG A 407 -13.05 5.83 -3.40
N THR A 408 -11.99 5.93 -2.59
CA THR A 408 -11.58 4.81 -1.70
C THR A 408 -11.19 5.22 -0.30
N VAL A 409 -10.59 6.40 -0.11
CA VAL A 409 -10.11 6.87 1.19
C VAL A 409 -11.25 7.58 1.92
N PRO A 410 -11.55 7.26 3.19
CA PRO A 410 -12.51 8.01 4.01
C PRO A 410 -11.95 9.38 4.44
N PRO A 411 -12.75 10.47 4.48
CA PRO A 411 -12.36 11.80 4.95
C PRO A 411 -11.68 11.86 6.34
N ALA A 412 -11.91 10.87 7.21
CA ALA A 412 -11.34 10.79 8.54
C ALA A 412 -9.80 10.65 8.58
N VAL A 413 -9.17 10.16 7.49
CA VAL A 413 -7.71 10.01 7.42
C VAL A 413 -7.04 11.39 7.38
N PRO A 414 -6.17 11.80 8.31
CA PRO A 414 -5.65 13.17 8.34
C PRO A 414 -4.80 13.54 7.11
N GLY A 415 -4.06 12.57 6.57
CA GLY A 415 -3.16 12.84 5.45
C GLY A 415 -2.69 11.61 4.69
N ILE A 416 -2.30 11.89 3.45
CA ILE A 416 -1.76 10.94 2.48
C ILE A 416 -0.34 11.41 2.15
N THR A 417 0.64 10.59 2.50
CA THR A 417 2.07 10.89 2.40
C THR A 417 2.69 10.03 1.31
N PHE A 418 2.62 10.45 0.04
CA PHE A 418 3.00 9.62 -1.11
C PHE A 418 4.43 9.09 -1.01
N LEU A 419 4.62 7.82 -1.42
CA LEU A 419 5.95 7.31 -1.75
C LEU A 419 6.38 7.83 -3.13
N SER A 420 7.68 8.08 -3.32
CA SER A 420 8.18 8.54 -4.63
C SER A 420 8.32 7.41 -5.66
N GLY A 421 8.36 6.15 -5.20
CA GLY A 421 8.61 5.01 -6.08
C GLY A 421 9.92 5.22 -6.85
N GLY A 422 9.90 4.92 -8.16
CA GLY A 422 11.03 5.10 -9.07
C GLY A 422 11.16 6.49 -9.71
N GLN A 423 10.30 7.45 -9.36
CA GLN A 423 10.32 8.80 -9.93
C GLN A 423 11.66 9.49 -9.64
N SER A 424 12.10 10.36 -10.55
CA SER A 424 13.20 11.28 -10.26
C SER A 424 12.85 12.24 -9.11
N GLU A 425 13.85 12.92 -8.54
CA GLU A 425 13.57 13.90 -7.48
C GLU A 425 12.63 14.99 -7.99
N GLU A 426 12.89 15.49 -9.20
CA GLU A 426 12.12 16.56 -9.81
C GLU A 426 10.70 16.13 -10.19
N GLU A 427 10.57 14.98 -10.84
CA GLU A 427 9.27 14.40 -11.20
C GLU A 427 8.37 14.21 -9.97
N ALA A 428 8.92 13.70 -8.86
CA ALA A 428 8.18 13.51 -7.63
C ALA A 428 7.63 14.82 -7.04
N SER A 429 8.37 15.93 -7.20
CA SER A 429 7.90 17.26 -6.75
C SER A 429 6.89 17.87 -7.73
N ILE A 430 7.09 17.72 -9.05
CA ILE A 430 6.16 18.23 -10.06
C ILE A 430 4.81 17.49 -9.95
N ASN A 431 4.81 16.17 -9.83
CA ASN A 431 3.59 15.38 -9.67
C ASN A 431 2.85 15.73 -8.36
N LEU A 432 3.57 15.85 -7.23
CA LEU A 432 2.95 16.26 -5.97
C LEU A 432 2.32 17.67 -6.06
N ASN A 433 2.99 18.58 -6.75
CA ASN A 433 2.49 19.92 -7.00
C ASN A 433 1.22 19.90 -7.87
N ALA A 434 1.22 19.11 -8.94
CA ALA A 434 0.06 18.94 -9.81
C ALA A 434 -1.13 18.31 -9.04
N ILE A 435 -0.86 17.31 -8.18
CA ILE A 435 -1.85 16.70 -7.28
C ILE A 435 -2.52 17.75 -6.39
N ASN A 436 -1.73 18.65 -5.79
CA ASN A 436 -2.28 19.71 -4.94
C ASN A 436 -3.00 20.82 -5.72
N LYS A 437 -2.60 21.08 -6.97
CA LYS A 437 -3.29 21.99 -7.90
C LYS A 437 -4.54 21.40 -8.55
N CYS A 438 -4.74 20.08 -8.49
CA CYS A 438 -5.92 19.42 -9.05
C CYS A 438 -7.21 20.07 -8.51
N PRO A 439 -8.19 20.45 -9.34
CA PRO A 439 -9.34 21.25 -8.90
C PRO A 439 -10.38 20.46 -8.09
N LEU A 440 -10.23 19.14 -7.95
CA LEU A 440 -11.15 18.32 -7.16
C LEU A 440 -10.98 18.57 -5.65
N LEU A 441 -12.07 18.38 -4.89
CA LEU A 441 -12.04 18.45 -3.43
C LEU A 441 -11.13 17.35 -2.85
N LYS A 442 -10.25 17.73 -1.93
CA LYS A 442 -9.28 16.85 -1.27
C LYS A 442 -9.45 17.01 0.25
N PRO A 443 -10.19 16.13 0.93
CA PRO A 443 -10.50 16.29 2.36
C PRO A 443 -9.34 15.87 3.29
N TRP A 444 -8.15 15.64 2.75
CA TRP A 444 -6.95 15.22 3.47
C TRP A 444 -5.76 16.08 3.07
N ALA A 445 -4.74 16.16 3.92
CA ALA A 445 -3.44 16.65 3.48
C ALA A 445 -2.85 15.72 2.41
N LEU A 446 -2.37 16.26 1.28
CA LEU A 446 -1.66 15.52 0.24
C LEU A 446 -0.20 15.93 0.21
N THR A 447 0.67 15.13 0.83
CA THR A 447 2.09 15.45 1.05
C THR A 447 3.00 14.26 0.70
N PHE A 448 4.28 14.36 1.04
CA PHE A 448 5.32 13.39 0.68
C PHE A 448 5.78 12.54 1.86
N SER A 449 6.17 11.29 1.57
CA SER A 449 7.04 10.45 2.41
C SER A 449 8.14 9.87 1.53
N TYR A 450 9.17 10.67 1.29
CA TYR A 450 10.16 10.42 0.26
C TYR A 450 11.49 9.94 0.84
N GLY A 451 12.01 8.85 0.28
CA GLY A 451 13.39 8.41 0.48
C GLY A 451 14.25 8.95 -0.65
N ARG A 452 14.34 8.18 -1.74
CA ARG A 452 15.14 8.51 -2.93
C ARG A 452 14.92 9.95 -3.43
N ALA A 453 13.67 10.41 -3.52
CA ALA A 453 13.33 11.75 -4.03
C ALA A 453 13.75 12.94 -3.13
N LEU A 454 14.22 12.68 -1.92
CA LEU A 454 14.83 13.69 -1.02
C LEU A 454 16.35 13.50 -0.85
N GLN A 455 16.88 12.36 -1.28
CA GLN A 455 18.21 11.90 -0.87
C GLN A 455 19.17 11.71 -2.05
N ALA A 456 18.70 11.52 -3.27
CA ALA A 456 19.55 11.09 -4.39
C ALA A 456 20.65 12.11 -4.71
N SER A 457 20.31 13.39 -4.82
CA SER A 457 21.31 14.44 -5.07
C SER A 457 22.23 14.66 -3.86
N ALA A 458 21.70 14.57 -2.63
CA ALA A 458 22.49 14.69 -1.41
C ALA A 458 23.53 13.56 -1.28
N LEU A 459 23.12 12.32 -1.52
CA LEU A 459 24.01 11.15 -1.51
C LEU A 459 25.12 11.28 -2.57
N LYS A 460 24.76 11.70 -3.79
CA LYS A 460 25.71 11.92 -4.88
C LYS A 460 26.70 13.06 -4.58
N ALA A 461 26.21 14.17 -4.01
CA ALA A 461 27.04 15.30 -3.62
C ALA A 461 27.98 14.94 -2.48
N TRP A 462 27.54 14.10 -1.52
CA TRP A 462 28.38 13.64 -0.43
C TRP A 462 29.53 12.76 -0.93
N GLY A 463 29.22 11.74 -1.74
CA GLY A 463 30.22 10.87 -2.35
C GLY A 463 31.11 10.12 -1.33
N GLY A 464 30.64 9.93 -0.10
CA GLY A 464 31.40 9.27 0.98
C GLY A 464 32.48 10.13 1.63
N LYS A 465 32.61 11.41 1.25
CA LYS A 465 33.71 12.29 1.69
C LYS A 465 33.24 13.29 2.73
N LYS A 466 33.94 13.36 3.87
CA LYS A 466 33.57 14.26 4.97
C LYS A 466 33.63 15.73 4.57
N GLU A 467 34.55 16.13 3.69
CA GLU A 467 34.64 17.51 3.20
C GLU A 467 33.39 17.99 2.43
N ASN A 468 32.60 17.07 1.89
CA ASN A 468 31.40 17.38 1.10
C ASN A 468 30.12 17.53 1.93
N LEU A 469 30.22 17.48 3.27
CA LEU A 469 29.07 17.52 4.18
C LEU A 469 28.11 18.68 3.86
N LYS A 470 28.64 19.90 3.74
CA LYS A 470 27.81 21.09 3.51
C LYS A 470 27.17 21.12 2.13
N THR A 471 27.90 20.71 1.09
CA THR A 471 27.37 20.62 -0.27
C THR A 471 26.21 19.63 -0.35
N ALA A 472 26.34 18.47 0.31
CA ALA A 472 25.29 17.46 0.36
C ALA A 472 24.07 17.91 1.18
N GLN A 473 24.28 18.60 2.30
CA GLN A 473 23.20 19.21 3.08
C GLN A 473 22.41 20.22 2.25
N GLU A 474 23.09 21.03 1.44
CA GLU A 474 22.43 22.02 0.57
C GLU A 474 21.52 21.34 -0.47
N GLU A 475 21.95 20.23 -1.09
CA GLU A 475 21.12 19.47 -2.04
C GLU A 475 19.88 18.87 -1.36
N TYR A 476 20.03 18.32 -0.15
CA TYR A 476 18.88 17.86 0.64
C TYR A 476 17.91 19.01 0.97
N ILE A 477 18.41 20.17 1.39
CA ILE A 477 17.61 21.34 1.73
C ILE A 477 16.82 21.83 0.52
N LYS A 478 17.45 21.91 -0.66
CA LYS A 478 16.78 22.27 -1.91
C LYS A 478 15.58 21.35 -2.19
N ARG A 479 15.75 20.03 -2.04
CA ARG A 479 14.65 19.07 -2.23
C ARG A 479 13.58 19.17 -1.15
N ALA A 480 13.96 19.42 0.10
CA ALA A 480 13.00 19.63 1.19
C ALA A 480 12.12 20.86 0.94
N LEU A 481 12.72 21.99 0.54
CA LEU A 481 12.01 23.23 0.18
C LEU A 481 11.11 23.04 -1.05
N ALA A 482 11.61 22.38 -2.10
CA ALA A 482 10.82 22.08 -3.30
C ALA A 482 9.56 21.27 -2.96
N ASN A 483 9.70 20.22 -2.15
CA ASN A 483 8.59 19.37 -1.76
C ASN A 483 7.63 20.05 -0.76
N SER A 484 8.13 20.93 0.11
CA SER A 484 7.31 21.78 0.98
C SER A 484 6.42 22.74 0.18
N LEU A 485 6.93 23.30 -0.92
CA LEU A 485 6.13 24.10 -1.85
C LEU A 485 5.16 23.22 -2.66
N ALA A 486 5.60 22.02 -3.06
CA ALA A 486 4.79 21.11 -3.87
C ALA A 486 3.55 20.60 -3.11
N CYS A 487 3.67 20.28 -1.82
CA CYS A 487 2.52 19.87 -1.01
C CYS A 487 1.52 21.02 -0.75
N GLN A 488 1.85 22.25 -1.14
CA GLN A 488 0.95 23.40 -1.10
C GLN A 488 0.47 23.83 -2.50
N GLY A 489 0.87 23.12 -3.57
CA GLY A 489 0.57 23.53 -4.95
C GLY A 489 1.27 24.82 -5.38
N LYS A 490 2.40 25.17 -4.75
CA LYS A 490 3.15 26.42 -4.99
C LYS A 490 4.52 26.19 -5.63
N TYR A 491 4.89 24.94 -5.90
CA TYR A 491 6.17 24.65 -6.54
C TYR A 491 6.14 25.04 -8.01
N THR A 492 7.20 25.71 -8.44
CA THR A 492 7.45 26.06 -9.84
C THR A 492 8.84 25.55 -10.19
N PRO A 493 8.99 24.62 -11.15
CA PRO A 493 10.30 24.14 -11.56
C PRO A 493 11.10 25.28 -12.18
N SER A 494 12.33 25.50 -11.72
CA SER A 494 13.13 26.66 -12.12
C SER A 494 13.86 26.50 -13.46
N GLY A 495 13.66 25.39 -14.19
CA GLY A 495 14.39 25.06 -15.42
C GLY A 495 15.90 24.79 -15.24
N GLN A 496 16.49 25.19 -14.12
CA GLN A 496 17.88 24.92 -13.70
C GLN A 496 17.98 23.71 -12.76
N THR A 497 17.24 22.64 -13.05
CA THR A 497 17.33 21.40 -12.27
C THR A 497 18.63 20.69 -12.64
N GLY A 498 19.53 20.51 -11.67
CA GLY A 498 20.79 19.79 -11.89
C GLY A 498 20.55 18.38 -12.42
N ALA A 499 21.43 17.89 -13.30
CA ALA A 499 21.27 16.60 -13.99
C ALA A 499 21.03 15.39 -13.05
N ALA A 500 21.44 15.48 -11.77
CA ALA A 500 21.17 14.45 -10.77
C ALA A 500 19.70 14.39 -10.33
N ALA A 501 19.01 15.53 -10.21
CA ALA A 501 17.63 15.61 -9.75
C ALA A 501 16.62 15.07 -10.79
N SER A 502 16.99 15.10 -12.08
CA SER A 502 16.17 14.63 -13.20
C SER A 502 16.41 13.15 -13.56
N GLN A 503 17.39 12.47 -12.94
CA GLN A 503 17.66 11.06 -13.22
C GLN A 503 16.57 10.17 -12.63
N SER A 504 16.06 9.23 -13.45
CA SER A 504 15.14 8.19 -12.98
C SER A 504 15.77 7.43 -11.81
N LEU A 505 14.99 7.23 -10.75
CA LEU A 505 15.44 6.51 -9.55
C LEU A 505 14.90 5.07 -9.52
N PHE A 506 14.24 4.62 -10.59
CA PHE A 506 13.64 3.30 -10.72
C PHE A 506 14.65 2.17 -10.57
N ILE A 507 14.23 1.11 -9.88
CA ILE A 507 14.95 -0.17 -9.80
C ILE A 507 13.88 -1.23 -10.01
N SER A 508 14.08 -2.09 -11.02
CA SER A 508 13.11 -3.13 -11.33
C SER A 508 12.97 -4.14 -10.19
N ASN A 509 11.72 -4.54 -9.92
CA ASN A 509 11.32 -5.49 -8.89
C ASN A 509 11.94 -5.16 -7.51
N HIS A 510 11.96 -3.87 -7.15
CA HIS A 510 12.58 -3.43 -5.90
C HIS A 510 11.79 -3.89 -4.66
N ALA A 511 12.23 -5.02 -4.09
CA ALA A 511 11.91 -5.46 -2.73
C ALA A 511 13.09 -5.10 -1.79
N TYR A 512 12.76 -4.53 -0.61
CA TYR A 512 13.74 -4.07 0.39
C TYR A 512 14.29 -5.19 1.25
#